data_AF-A0A2I0I439-F1
#
_entry.id   AF-A0A2I0I439-F1
#
_cell.length_a   1.000
_cell.length_b   1.000
_cell.length_c   1.000
_cell.angle_alpha   90.00
_cell.angle_beta   90.00
_cell.angle_gamma   90.00
#
_symmetry.space_group_name_H-M   'P 1'
#
loop_
_entity.id
_entity.type
_entity.pdbx_description
1 polymer ?
#
loop_
_entity_poly.entity_id
_entity_poly.type
_entity_poly.pdbx_seq_one_letter_code
_entity_poly.pdbx_strand_id
1 'polypeptide(L)'
;MESPRHSCLKLELPNTIEPDQIEPIFIEATWYDTHFDLSIMNGLNSWVCTGHISSYSPVRLTLIMNPENFHLHVSTLCGFAFWVLQHRRKK
;
A
#
# COMPACT_ATOMS: atom_id res chain seq x y z
N MET A 1 5.55 17.59 18.86
CA MET A 1 5.66 16.29 18.16
C MET A 1 4.56 16.28 17.12
N GLU A 2 4.90 16.21 15.84
CA GLU A 2 3.90 15.98 14.80
C GLU A 2 3.22 14.63 15.09
N SER A 3 1.89 14.65 15.09
CA SER A 3 1.12 13.44 15.30
C SER A 3 1.00 12.70 13.96
N PRO A 4 1.45 11.44 13.86
CA PRO A 4 1.28 10.67 12.64
C PRO A 4 -0.21 10.56 12.30
N ARG A 5 -0.53 10.73 11.02
CA ARG A 5 -1.89 10.56 10.51
C ARG A 5 -2.03 9.13 10.02
N HIS A 6 -3.06 8.41 10.48
CA HIS A 6 -3.28 7.02 10.08
C HIS A 6 -4.47 6.93 9.13
N SER A 7 -4.38 6.04 8.16
CA SER A 7 -5.47 5.69 7.24
C SER A 7 -5.52 4.18 7.08
N CYS A 8 -6.66 3.58 7.35
CA CYS A 8 -6.86 2.15 7.23
C CYS A 8 -7.97 1.87 6.22
N LEU A 9 -7.73 0.94 5.31
CA LEU A 9 -8.69 0.48 4.32
C LEU A 9 -8.77 -1.04 4.35
N LYS A 10 -9.99 -1.57 4.42
CA LYS A 10 -10.26 -2.98 4.21
C LYS A 10 -10.86 -3.14 2.82
N LEU A 11 -10.24 -3.99 2.01
CA LEU A 11 -10.75 -4.42 0.71
C LEU A 11 -11.22 -5.87 0.84
N GLU A 12 -12.36 -6.16 0.23
CA GLU A 12 -12.93 -7.49 0.16
C GLU A 12 -12.87 -7.91 -1.31
N LEU A 13 -12.05 -8.91 -1.60
CA LEU A 13 -11.76 -9.32 -2.97
C LEU A 13 -12.22 -10.76 -3.17
N PRO A 14 -12.88 -11.07 -4.29
CA PRO A 14 -13.19 -12.46 -4.61
C PRO A 14 -11.89 -13.22 -4.84
N ASN A 15 -11.76 -14.39 -4.21
CA ASN A 15 -10.61 -15.25 -4.38
C ASN A 15 -10.63 -15.83 -5.80
N THR A 16 -9.52 -15.68 -6.53
CA THR A 16 -9.39 -16.12 -7.92
C THR A 16 -9.51 -17.64 -8.07
N ILE A 17 -9.22 -18.40 -7.01
CA ILE A 17 -9.26 -19.87 -7.00
C ILE A 17 -10.64 -20.38 -6.56
N GLU A 18 -11.23 -19.73 -5.55
CA GLU A 18 -12.55 -20.07 -5.01
C GLU A 18 -13.45 -18.81 -5.02
N PRO A 19 -14.21 -18.55 -6.09
CA PRO A 19 -14.96 -17.30 -6.25
C PRO A 19 -16.05 -17.06 -5.19
N ASP A 20 -16.45 -18.11 -4.46
CA ASP A 20 -17.37 -18.02 -3.31
C ASP A 20 -16.67 -17.58 -2.01
N GLN A 21 -15.33 -17.55 -2.00
CA GLN A 21 -14.53 -17.06 -0.88
C GLN A 21 -14.07 -15.63 -1.12
N ILE A 22 -14.31 -14.77 -0.13
CA ILE A 22 -13.81 -13.40 -0.13
C ILE A 22 -12.52 -13.37 0.68
N GLU A 23 -11.42 -12.97 0.04
CA GLU A 23 -10.14 -12.72 0.70
C GLU A 23 -10.06 -11.25 1.16
N PRO A 24 -9.98 -10.98 2.47
CA PRO A 24 -9.84 -9.62 2.97
C PRO A 24 -8.38 -9.15 2.85
N ILE A 25 -8.19 -7.98 2.26
CA ILE A 25 -6.91 -7.27 2.25
C ILE A 25 -7.02 -6.02 3.11
N PHE A 26 -6.10 -5.88 4.05
CA PHE A 26 -5.98 -4.73 4.92
C PHE A 26 -4.82 -3.86 4.44
N ILE A 27 -5.08 -2.57 4.31
CA ILE A 27 -4.09 -1.56 3.95
C ILE A 27 -4.05 -0.56 5.10
N GLU A 28 -2.88 -0.37 5.67
CA GLU A 28 -2.59 0.61 6.71
C GLU A 28 -1.56 1.59 6.16
N ALA A 29 -1.89 2.88 6.18
CA ALA A 29 -0.98 3.95 5.82
C ALA A 29 -0.76 4.86 7.03
N THR A 30 0.50 5.08 7.38
CA THR A 30 0.91 6.07 8.37
C THR A 30 1.61 7.20 7.63
N TRP A 31 1.11 8.41 7.79
CA TRP A 31 1.58 9.61 7.11
C TRP A 31 2.27 10.55 8.09
N TYR A 32 3.46 10.96 7.72
CA TYR A 32 4.26 12.00 8.36
C TYR A 32 4.40 13.16 7.38
N ASP A 33 4.90 14.29 7.84
CA ASP A 33 5.05 15.47 6.97
C ASP A 33 6.17 15.30 5.94
N THR A 34 7.12 14.40 6.21
CA THR A 34 8.28 14.13 5.35
C THR A 34 8.28 12.74 4.71
N HIS A 35 7.45 11.80 5.18
CA HIS A 35 7.47 10.43 4.69
C HIS A 35 6.15 9.71 4.98
N PHE A 36 6.00 8.50 4.45
CA PHE A 36 4.88 7.63 4.74
C PHE A 36 5.34 6.17 4.86
N ASP A 37 4.62 5.42 5.68
CA ASP A 37 4.74 3.97 5.81
C ASP A 37 3.41 3.34 5.40
N LEU A 38 3.44 2.46 4.39
CA LEU A 38 2.29 1.71 3.90
C LEU A 38 2.51 0.22 4.21
N SER A 39 1.60 -0.39 4.93
CA SER A 39 1.52 -1.84 5.10
C SER A 39 0.29 -2.38 4.39
N ILE A 40 0.47 -3.47 3.66
CA ILE A 40 -0.59 -4.23 3.02
C ILE A 40 -0.53 -5.64 3.60
N MET A 41 -1.67 -6.22 3.97
CA MET A 41 -1.72 -7.55 4.57
C MET A 41 -2.93 -8.32 4.05
N ASN A 42 -2.74 -9.58 3.65
CA ASN A 42 -3.81 -10.45 3.15
C ASN A 42 -3.96 -11.70 4.02
N GLY A 43 -4.09 -11.56 5.35
CA GLY A 43 -4.25 -12.68 6.30
C GLY A 43 -3.07 -13.66 6.42
N LEU A 44 -2.26 -13.83 5.37
CA LEU A 44 -1.17 -14.78 5.22
C LEU A 44 0.15 -14.07 4.93
N ASN A 45 0.15 -13.08 4.03
CA ASN A 45 1.33 -12.30 3.68
C ASN A 45 1.17 -10.84 4.11
N SER A 46 2.31 -10.19 4.30
CA SER A 46 2.39 -8.76 4.58
C SER A 46 3.47 -8.13 3.72
N TRP A 47 3.13 -7.01 3.10
CA TRP A 47 4.03 -6.17 2.35
C TRP A 47 4.13 -4.81 3.03
N VAL A 48 5.33 -4.23 3.02
CA VAL A 48 5.59 -2.92 3.61
C VAL A 48 6.32 -2.07 2.60
N CYS A 49 5.89 -0.82 2.45
CA CYS A 49 6.48 0.18 1.59
C CYS A 49 6.66 1.46 2.39
N THR A 50 7.90 1.96 2.43
CA THR A 50 8.22 3.23 3.08
C THR A 50 8.67 4.20 1.99
N GLY A 51 8.12 5.41 1.96
CA GLY A 51 8.45 6.40 0.94
C GLY A 51 8.69 7.77 1.56
N HIS A 52 9.66 8.50 1.03
CA HIS A 52 9.95 9.87 1.48
C HIS A 52 9.24 10.88 0.57
N ILE A 53 8.60 11.86 1.18
CA ILE A 53 7.90 12.96 0.52
C ILE A 53 8.88 14.14 0.50
N SER A 54 9.57 14.35 -0.62
CA SER A 54 10.52 15.45 -0.80
C SER A 54 9.86 16.78 -1.18
N SER A 55 8.55 16.79 -1.44
CA SER A 55 7.80 17.99 -1.83
C SER A 55 6.41 17.93 -1.23
N TYR A 56 5.93 19.07 -0.69
CA TYR A 56 4.59 19.27 -0.13
C TYR A 56 3.42 19.09 -1.14
N SER A 57 3.70 18.48 -2.27
CA SER A 57 2.73 18.18 -3.32
C SER A 57 1.87 16.99 -2.90
N PRO A 58 0.55 17.01 -3.19
CA PRO A 58 -0.32 15.87 -2.95
C PRO A 58 0.24 14.60 -3.58
N VAL A 59 0.35 13.55 -2.76
CA VAL A 59 0.73 12.20 -3.18
C VAL A 59 -0.54 11.39 -3.40
N ARG A 60 -0.64 10.74 -4.56
CA ARG A 60 -1.73 9.84 -4.90
C ARG A 60 -1.16 8.43 -4.99
N LEU A 61 -1.63 7.57 -4.09
CA LEU A 61 -1.29 6.14 -4.07
C LEU A 61 -2.35 5.39 -4.89
N THR A 62 -1.91 4.73 -5.95
CA THR A 62 -2.73 3.85 -6.77
C THR A 62 -2.27 2.42 -6.57
N LEU A 63 -3.11 1.60 -5.97
CA LEU A 63 -2.85 0.17 -5.82
C LEU A 63 -3.41 -0.55 -7.05
N ILE A 64 -2.52 -1.16 -7.83
CA ILE A 64 -2.88 -2.03 -8.94
C ILE A 64 -2.72 -3.46 -8.43
N MET A 65 -3.86 -4.13 -8.34
CA MET A 65 -3.93 -5.52 -7.93
C MET A 65 -3.93 -6.41 -9.16
N ASN A 66 -2.86 -7.18 -9.32
CA ASN A 66 -2.81 -8.30 -10.26
C ASN A 66 -2.89 -9.62 -9.48
N PRO A 67 -3.46 -10.68 -10.07
CA PRO A 67 -3.63 -11.98 -9.40
C PRO A 67 -2.31 -12.61 -8.93
N GLU A 68 -1.16 -12.20 -9.48
CA GLU A 68 0.16 -12.69 -9.09
C GLU A 68 0.99 -11.68 -8.29
N ASN A 69 0.69 -10.38 -8.36
CA ASN A 69 1.54 -9.32 -7.80
C ASN A 69 0.75 -8.06 -7.37
N PHE A 70 1.21 -7.43 -6.29
CA PHE A 70 0.72 -6.11 -5.86
C PHE A 70 1.65 -5.01 -6.39
N HIS A 71 1.15 -4.17 -7.30
CA HIS A 71 1.88 -3.02 -7.82
C HIS A 71 1.36 -1.74 -7.16
N LEU A 72 2.16 -1.09 -6.33
CA LEU A 72 1.85 0.25 -5.81
C LEU A 72 2.44 1.30 -6.76
N HIS A 73 1.58 2.10 -7.36
CA HIS A 73 1.98 3.26 -8.13
C HIS A 73 1.82 4.53 -7.28
N VAL A 74 2.90 5.28 -7.13
CA VAL A 74 2.93 6.53 -6.35
C VAL A 74 3.08 7.68 -7.33
N SER A 75 2.02 8.46 -7.52
CA SER A 75 2.05 9.66 -8.35
C SER A 75 2.05 10.91 -7.48
N THR A 76 2.93 11.85 -7.80
CA THR A 76 2.91 13.20 -7.22
C THR A 76 2.49 14.18 -8.32
N LEU A 77 1.90 15.32 -7.95
CA LEU A 77 1.53 16.37 -8.91
C LEU A 77 2.72 16.92 -9.73
N CYS A 78 3.96 16.66 -9.32
CA CYS A 78 5.17 17.14 -9.99
C CYS A 78 6.00 16.02 -10.66
N GLY A 79 5.56 14.75 -10.64
CA GLY A 79 6.28 13.63 -11.24
C GLY A 79 5.82 12.25 -10.77
N PHE A 80 6.14 11.22 -11.55
CA PHE A 80 5.84 9.82 -11.26
C PHE A 80 7.03 9.14 -10.59
N ALA A 81 6.81 8.42 -9.49
CA ALA A 81 7.80 7.55 -8.89
C ALA A 81 7.24 6.12 -8.83
N PHE A 82 7.85 5.20 -9.57
CA PHE A 82 7.49 3.79 -9.53
C PHE A 82 8.24 3.10 -8.40
N TRP A 83 7.49 2.48 -7.48
CA TRP A 83 8.06 1.63 -6.43
C TRP A 83 7.47 0.23 -6.59
N VAL A 84 8.31 -0.75 -6.89
CA VAL A 84 7.89 -2.16 -6.90
C VAL A 84 7.92 -2.66 -5.45
N LEU A 85 6.77 -3.04 -4.89
CA LEU A 85 6.74 -3.67 -3.56
C LEU A 85 7.43 -5.03 -3.64
N GLN A 86 8.61 -5.12 -3.04
CA GLN A 86 9.30 -6.39 -2.86
C GLN A 86 8.63 -7.17 -1.71
N HIS A 87 8.27 -8.42 -1.98
CA HIS A 87 7.70 -9.35 -1.03
C HIS A 87 8.67 -9.60 0.15
N ARG A 88 8.38 -9.07 1.34
CA ARG A 88 9.12 -9.42 2.56
C ARG A 88 8.46 -10.64 3.20
N ARG A 89 9.00 -11.84 2.97
CA ARG A 89 8.76 -12.97 3.89
C ARG A 89 9.39 -12.63 5.23
N LYS A 90 8.60 -12.40 6.27
CA LYS A 90 9.12 -12.52 7.65
C LYS A 90 9.50 -13.98 7.84
N LYS A 91 10.77 -14.21 8.17
CA LYS A 91 11.33 -15.51 8.55
C LYS A 91 11.06 -15.76 10.03
#